data_AF-A0A175YP28-F1
#
_entry.id   AF-A0A175YP28-F1
#
_cell.length_a   1.000
_cell.length_b   1.000
_cell.length_c   1.000
_cell.angle_alpha   90.00
_cell.angle_beta   90.00
_cell.angle_gamma   90.00
#
_symmetry.space_group_name_H-M   'P 1'
#
loop_
_entity.id
_entity.type
_entity.pdbx_description
1 polymer ?
#
loop_
_entity_poly.entity_id
_entity_poly.type
_entity_poly.pdbx_seq_one_letter_code
_entity_poly.pdbx_strand_id
1 'polypeptide(L)'
;MTTSTISTAALNWPVSDRSSKLSFSVSVNNTSACSFRSLFSSSWRRFADRRTGLSVDYSSKKKQRVHICGIWGNLGRQMENKPMIMVTNDDGIEGPGLQSLVGLLASTNRYQVCVCAPDTEMSGVGHSITWQNPLQVKQVEIPGATAFAVPGTPADCASLGISKTLFPRVPDLVISGINKGSNCGYHILYSGTVAGAREAFLTGVPAISISYDWVGGKSTVKDYKLAAGACLPIINAILADIKNKTYPLKCFLNIDLPTDVLNHKGYKLTKQGKSIIKMGWKKITSEAQVGKILSTMTMETDHLANIDMNATEVSQESQNSLLYMREIRGLEVGEKDTDYYSVREGYISVCPLSALSHAETDSETYFKEWLPSVTECFSSSAL
;
A
#
# COMPACT_ATOMS: atom_id res chain seq x y z
N MET A 1 -30.26 7.43 -52.89
CA MET A 1 -30.29 7.30 -51.43
C MET A 1 -30.58 5.85 -51.10
N THR A 2 -29.56 5.11 -50.72
CA THR A 2 -29.68 3.73 -50.25
C THR A 2 -28.69 3.56 -49.11
N THR A 3 -29.24 3.48 -47.92
CA THR A 3 -28.57 3.26 -46.63
C THR A 3 -27.90 1.88 -46.60
N SER A 4 -26.60 1.83 -46.31
CA SER A 4 -25.90 0.58 -45.97
C SER A 4 -25.68 0.50 -44.46
N THR A 5 -26.41 -0.40 -43.84
CA THR A 5 -26.37 -0.77 -42.42
C THR A 5 -25.04 -1.45 -42.08
N ILE A 6 -24.33 -0.95 -41.06
CA ILE A 6 -23.20 -1.67 -40.46
C ILE A 6 -23.78 -2.63 -39.43
N SER A 7 -23.73 -3.93 -39.71
CA SER A 7 -24.06 -4.96 -38.72
C SER A 7 -22.87 -5.13 -37.77
N THR A 8 -23.03 -4.69 -36.53
CA THR A 8 -22.15 -5.06 -35.41
C THR A 8 -22.26 -6.56 -35.19
N ALA A 9 -21.22 -7.32 -35.53
CA ALA A 9 -21.15 -8.72 -35.12
C ALA A 9 -20.98 -8.78 -33.59
N ALA A 10 -21.94 -9.40 -32.92
CA ALA A 10 -21.90 -9.65 -31.48
C ALA A 10 -20.65 -10.45 -31.10
N LEU A 11 -19.84 -9.89 -30.19
CA LEU A 11 -18.77 -10.60 -29.50
C LEU A 11 -19.41 -11.50 -28.44
N ASN A 12 -19.76 -12.73 -28.82
CA ASN A 12 -20.07 -13.77 -27.84
C ASN A 12 -18.76 -14.32 -27.27
N TRP A 13 -18.59 -14.16 -25.96
CA TRP A 13 -17.50 -14.75 -25.18
C TRP A 13 -17.82 -16.22 -24.86
N PRO A 14 -17.02 -17.21 -25.28
CA PRO A 14 -17.20 -18.57 -24.79
C PRO A 14 -16.60 -18.70 -23.38
N VAL A 15 -17.40 -19.24 -22.49
CA VAL A 15 -16.95 -19.79 -21.20
C VAL A 15 -16.08 -21.03 -21.48
N SER A 16 -14.88 -21.03 -20.89
CA SER A 16 -13.91 -22.14 -20.70
C SER A 16 -13.53 -23.03 -21.88
N ASP A 17 -12.24 -23.07 -22.26
CA ASP A 17 -11.39 -24.26 -22.04
C ASP A 17 -9.91 -23.92 -22.31
N ARG A 18 -9.01 -24.61 -21.59
CA ARG A 18 -7.55 -24.51 -21.78
C ARG A 18 -7.17 -25.03 -23.17
N SER A 19 -6.23 -24.34 -23.82
CA SER A 19 -5.39 -24.79 -24.95
C SER A 19 -5.81 -24.54 -26.42
N SER A 20 -6.62 -23.52 -26.74
CA SER A 20 -6.83 -23.13 -28.15
C SER A 20 -5.92 -21.95 -28.58
N LYS A 21 -4.99 -22.21 -29.52
CA LYS A 21 -4.24 -21.16 -30.23
C LYS A 21 -5.23 -20.33 -31.05
N LEU A 22 -5.41 -19.05 -30.72
CA LEU A 22 -6.11 -18.12 -31.62
C LEU A 22 -5.29 -17.94 -32.90
N SER A 23 -5.90 -18.26 -34.03
CA SER A 23 -5.36 -17.97 -35.36
C SER A 23 -6.33 -17.02 -36.06
N PHE A 24 -5.81 -15.89 -36.55
CA PHE A 24 -6.56 -14.97 -37.38
C PHE A 24 -6.15 -15.15 -38.84
N SER A 25 -7.11 -15.45 -39.70
CA SER A 25 -6.94 -15.43 -41.15
C SER A 25 -7.71 -14.25 -41.73
N VAL A 26 -6.99 -13.25 -42.25
CA VAL A 26 -7.58 -12.18 -43.06
C VAL A 26 -7.55 -12.63 -44.51
N SER A 27 -8.74 -12.85 -45.10
CA SER A 27 -8.88 -13.02 -46.54
C SER A 27 -9.21 -11.67 -47.16
N VAL A 28 -8.34 -11.18 -48.05
CA VAL A 28 -8.60 -9.96 -48.82
C VAL A 28 -9.06 -10.39 -50.21
N ASN A 29 -10.34 -10.19 -50.50
CA ASN A 29 -10.85 -10.33 -51.86
C ASN A 29 -10.42 -9.10 -52.67
N ASN A 30 -9.54 -9.35 -53.63
CA ASN A 30 -8.93 -8.35 -54.46
C ASN A 30 -9.90 -7.98 -55.59
N THR A 31 -10.67 -6.91 -55.44
CA THR A 31 -11.18 -6.16 -56.59
C THR A 31 -11.02 -4.67 -56.32
N SER A 32 -10.35 -4.00 -57.27
CA SER A 32 -10.11 -2.55 -57.34
C SER A 32 -8.91 -2.04 -56.53
N ALA A 33 -7.77 -1.93 -57.22
CA ALA A 33 -6.64 -1.11 -56.80
C ALA A 33 -7.02 0.38 -56.86
N CYS A 34 -7.42 0.97 -55.73
CA CYS A 34 -7.11 2.36 -55.40
C CYS A 34 -7.56 2.68 -53.96
N SER A 35 -6.73 3.40 -53.22
CA SER A 35 -6.95 3.91 -51.85
C SER A 35 -6.75 2.90 -50.71
N PHE A 36 -5.49 2.56 -50.43
CA PHE A 36 -5.04 2.20 -49.08
C PHE A 36 -4.07 3.28 -48.59
N ARG A 37 -4.61 4.46 -48.30
CA ARG A 37 -3.84 5.62 -47.82
C ARG A 37 -4.53 6.30 -46.61
N SER A 38 -5.06 5.56 -45.63
CA SER A 38 -5.71 6.26 -44.48
C SER A 38 -5.93 5.50 -43.15
N LEU A 39 -5.13 4.49 -42.76
CA LEU A 39 -5.39 3.77 -41.49
C LEU A 39 -4.26 3.73 -40.45
N PHE A 40 -3.23 4.58 -40.55
CA PHE A 40 -2.23 4.68 -39.49
C PHE A 40 -1.76 6.12 -39.27
N SER A 41 -1.88 6.60 -38.03
CA SER A 41 -1.38 7.92 -37.62
C SER A 41 0.15 7.99 -37.70
N SER A 42 0.66 9.18 -37.96
CA SER A 42 2.06 9.50 -38.28
C SER A 42 3.08 9.10 -37.19
N SER A 43 2.66 8.89 -35.94
CA SER A 43 3.56 8.52 -34.83
C SER A 43 4.10 7.08 -34.91
N TRP A 44 3.36 6.16 -35.54
CA TRP A 44 3.78 4.75 -35.67
C TRP A 44 4.90 4.54 -36.70
N ARG A 45 5.05 5.45 -37.66
CA ARG A 45 6.09 5.35 -38.70
C ARG A 45 7.50 5.58 -38.16
N ARG A 46 7.67 6.34 -37.07
CA ARG A 46 9.00 6.64 -36.50
C ARG A 46 9.54 5.54 -35.58
N PHE A 47 8.68 4.66 -35.06
CA PHE A 47 9.11 3.60 -34.14
C PHE A 47 9.65 2.37 -34.88
N ALA A 48 9.12 2.07 -36.07
CA ALA A 48 9.53 0.92 -36.86
C ALA A 48 10.89 1.11 -37.57
N ASP A 49 11.30 2.35 -37.84
CA ASP A 49 12.45 2.63 -38.74
C ASP A 49 13.83 2.61 -38.05
N ARG A 50 13.91 2.59 -36.71
CA ARG A 50 15.20 2.75 -35.98
C ARG A 50 15.83 1.47 -35.42
N ARG A 51 15.23 0.29 -35.56
CA ARG A 51 15.82 -0.96 -34.99
C ARG A 51 15.71 -2.23 -35.82
N THR A 52 15.27 -2.16 -37.06
CA THR A 52 15.20 -3.34 -37.92
C THR A 52 15.78 -2.98 -39.27
N GLY A 53 17.08 -3.23 -39.45
CA GLY A 53 17.75 -3.12 -40.75
C GLY A 53 17.23 -4.16 -41.72
N LEU A 54 16.00 -3.98 -42.21
CA LEU A 54 15.30 -4.86 -43.14
C LEU A 54 14.93 -4.04 -44.38
N SER A 55 15.81 -4.09 -45.39
CA SER A 55 15.45 -3.68 -46.75
C SER A 55 14.54 -4.74 -47.37
N VAL A 56 13.35 -4.36 -47.80
CA VAL A 56 12.43 -5.26 -48.51
C VAL A 56 12.58 -5.01 -50.01
N ASP A 57 13.15 -5.99 -50.72
CA ASP A 57 13.22 -6.00 -52.18
C ASP A 57 11.90 -6.58 -52.76
N TYR A 58 11.27 -5.84 -53.66
CA TYR A 58 9.99 -6.20 -54.28
C TYR A 58 10.21 -6.77 -55.68
N SER A 59 10.72 -8.00 -55.74
CA SER A 59 10.74 -8.79 -56.98
C SER A 59 10.55 -10.27 -56.67
N SER A 60 9.29 -10.72 -56.63
CA SER A 60 8.85 -12.06 -57.07
C SER A 60 7.40 -12.32 -56.65
N LYS A 61 6.56 -12.74 -57.60
CA LYS A 61 5.16 -13.16 -57.39
C LYS A 61 5.09 -14.53 -56.71
N LYS A 62 5.45 -14.63 -55.43
CA LYS A 62 5.09 -15.78 -54.57
C LYS A 62 4.51 -15.28 -53.26
N LYS A 63 3.33 -15.79 -52.90
CA LYS A 63 2.70 -15.64 -51.58
C LYS A 63 3.72 -16.00 -50.49
N GLN A 64 4.30 -15.02 -49.82
CA GLN A 64 5.02 -15.24 -48.58
C GLN A 64 4.03 -15.13 -47.42
N ARG A 65 3.86 -16.23 -46.69
CA ARG A 65 3.28 -16.23 -45.34
C ARG A 65 4.34 -15.67 -44.40
N VAL A 66 4.20 -14.41 -43.99
CA VAL A 66 5.01 -13.86 -42.91
C VAL A 66 4.37 -14.32 -41.59
N HIS A 67 5.01 -15.29 -40.92
CA HIS A 67 4.63 -15.70 -39.57
C HIS A 67 5.08 -14.62 -38.58
N ILE A 68 4.20 -13.67 -38.26
CA ILE A 68 4.37 -12.80 -37.08
C ILE A 68 3.83 -13.55 -35.86
N CYS A 69 4.47 -14.66 -35.50
CA CYS A 69 4.10 -15.49 -34.35
C CYS A 69 5.35 -15.74 -33.51
N GLY A 70 5.76 -14.75 -32.71
CA GLY A 70 6.92 -14.91 -31.83
C GLY A 70 7.10 -13.78 -30.83
N ILE A 71 6.79 -12.54 -31.23
CA ILE A 71 7.06 -11.36 -30.38
C ILE A 71 5.89 -11.09 -29.42
N TRP A 72 4.65 -11.21 -29.88
CA TRP A 72 3.45 -10.96 -29.06
C TRP A 72 3.19 -12.07 -28.02
N GLY A 73 3.46 -13.33 -28.36
CA GLY A 73 3.30 -14.46 -27.43
C GLY A 73 4.30 -14.44 -26.27
N ASN A 74 5.53 -13.96 -26.49
CA ASN A 74 6.53 -13.83 -25.43
C ASN A 74 6.28 -12.61 -24.54
N LEU A 75 5.83 -11.47 -25.09
CA LEU A 75 5.46 -10.32 -24.25
C LEU A 75 4.24 -10.62 -23.36
N GLY A 76 3.23 -11.31 -23.89
CA GLY A 76 2.06 -11.76 -23.12
C GLY A 76 2.42 -12.77 -22.01
N ARG A 77 3.25 -13.78 -22.31
CA ARG A 77 3.75 -14.75 -21.32
C ARG A 77 4.68 -14.15 -20.25
N GLN A 78 5.39 -13.07 -20.58
CA GLN A 78 6.28 -12.37 -19.65
C GLN A 78 5.49 -11.53 -18.64
N MET A 79 4.32 -10.98 -19.01
CA MET A 79 3.43 -10.31 -18.06
C MET A 79 2.71 -11.29 -17.12
N GLU A 80 2.35 -12.49 -17.57
CA GLU A 80 1.69 -13.51 -16.74
C GLU A 80 2.58 -14.10 -15.62
N ASN A 81 3.90 -13.92 -15.68
CA ASN A 81 4.85 -14.54 -14.73
C ASN A 81 5.43 -13.57 -13.67
N LYS A 82 5.10 -12.28 -13.72
CA LYS A 82 5.62 -11.34 -12.70
C LYS A 82 4.77 -11.45 -11.42
N PRO A 83 5.40 -11.53 -10.23
CA PRO A 83 4.66 -11.40 -8.99
C PRO A 83 3.96 -10.03 -8.94
N MET A 84 2.72 -10.03 -8.49
CA MET A 84 1.89 -8.86 -8.32
C MET A 84 2.05 -8.35 -6.90
N ILE A 85 2.48 -7.10 -6.76
CA ILE A 85 2.58 -6.40 -5.48
C ILE A 85 1.50 -5.34 -5.46
N MET A 86 0.67 -5.35 -4.42
CA MET A 86 -0.26 -4.26 -4.15
C MET A 86 0.32 -3.34 -3.08
N VAL A 87 0.23 -2.03 -3.31
CA VAL A 87 0.68 -1.00 -2.38
C VAL A 87 -0.51 -0.19 -1.87
N THR A 88 -0.54 0.07 -0.56
CA THR A 88 -1.46 1.01 0.13
C THR A 88 -0.65 1.83 1.16
N ASN A 89 -1.28 2.76 1.86
CA ASN A 89 -0.72 3.50 2.99
C ASN A 89 -1.85 4.19 3.80
N ASP A 90 -1.48 5.01 4.79
CA ASP A 90 -2.35 5.99 5.46
C ASP A 90 -2.00 7.46 5.18
N ASP A 91 -0.85 7.78 4.57
CA ASP A 91 -0.51 9.17 4.16
C ASP A 91 -1.29 9.65 2.91
N GLY A 92 -2.09 8.77 2.29
CA GLY A 92 -2.85 9.03 1.07
C GLY A 92 -2.06 8.75 -0.22
N ILE A 93 -2.77 8.72 -1.36
CA ILE A 93 -2.23 8.28 -2.65
C ILE A 93 -1.13 9.19 -3.21
N GLU A 94 -1.13 10.47 -2.84
CA GLU A 94 -0.09 11.43 -3.19
C GLU A 94 1.08 11.44 -2.18
N GLY A 95 1.01 10.60 -1.15
CA GLY A 95 2.00 10.53 -0.08
C GLY A 95 3.42 10.23 -0.60
N PRO A 96 4.46 10.96 -0.15
CA PRO A 96 5.81 10.84 -0.69
C PRO A 96 6.43 9.45 -0.48
N GLY A 97 6.08 8.78 0.62
CA GLY A 97 6.53 7.42 0.90
C GLY A 97 5.94 6.38 -0.06
N LEU A 98 4.64 6.44 -0.32
CA LEU A 98 3.96 5.58 -1.29
C LEU A 98 4.51 5.82 -2.71
N GLN A 99 4.60 7.08 -3.14
CA GLN A 99 5.12 7.45 -4.46
C GLN A 99 6.56 6.94 -4.66
N SER A 100 7.40 7.05 -3.63
CA SER A 100 8.79 6.56 -3.68
C SER A 100 8.86 5.03 -3.76
N LEU A 101 8.03 4.33 -2.98
CA LEU A 101 7.97 2.87 -2.99
C LEU A 101 7.46 2.34 -4.35
N VAL A 102 6.34 2.87 -4.84
CA VAL A 102 5.75 2.46 -6.13
C VAL A 102 6.71 2.76 -7.27
N GLY A 103 7.32 3.96 -7.29
CA GLY A 103 8.31 4.33 -8.28
C GLY A 103 9.52 3.39 -8.31
N LEU A 104 10.04 3.00 -7.14
CA LEU A 104 11.12 2.02 -7.06
C LEU A 104 10.68 0.65 -7.60
N LEU A 105 9.56 0.11 -7.11
CA LEU A 105 9.06 -1.20 -7.54
C LEU A 105 8.84 -1.24 -9.06
N ALA A 106 8.17 -0.22 -9.62
CA ALA A 106 7.92 -0.10 -11.05
C ALA A 106 9.23 -0.02 -11.86
N SER A 107 10.21 0.76 -11.39
CA SER A 107 11.51 0.94 -12.08
C SER A 107 12.31 -0.34 -12.24
N THR A 108 12.15 -1.31 -11.32
CA THR A 108 12.82 -2.62 -11.43
C THR A 108 12.35 -3.44 -12.63
N ASN A 109 11.13 -3.18 -13.12
CA ASN A 109 10.44 -3.99 -14.14
C ASN A 109 10.31 -5.48 -13.76
N ARG A 110 10.43 -5.84 -12.48
CA ARG A 110 10.34 -7.23 -11.97
C ARG A 110 8.94 -7.61 -11.48
N TYR A 111 8.11 -6.61 -11.17
CA TYR A 111 6.82 -6.80 -10.53
C TYR A 111 5.69 -6.25 -11.42
N GLN A 112 4.49 -6.76 -11.23
CA GLN A 112 3.27 -6.06 -11.61
C GLN A 112 2.82 -5.24 -10.40
N VAL A 113 2.84 -3.91 -10.51
CA VAL A 113 2.54 -3.02 -9.38
C VAL A 113 1.10 -2.50 -9.48
N CYS A 114 0.34 -2.71 -8.43
CA CYS A 114 -1.02 -2.21 -8.25
C CYS A 114 -1.06 -1.30 -7.02
N VAL A 115 -1.88 -0.24 -7.04
CA VAL A 115 -2.02 0.69 -5.92
C VAL A 115 -3.49 0.89 -5.61
N CYS A 116 -3.87 0.69 -4.36
CA CYS A 116 -5.18 1.03 -3.84
C CYS A 116 -4.93 1.72 -2.49
N ALA A 117 -5.15 3.02 -2.42
CA ALA A 117 -4.77 3.83 -1.26
C ALA A 117 -5.82 4.92 -0.97
N PRO A 118 -5.86 5.43 0.27
CA PRO A 118 -6.73 6.55 0.62
C PRO A 118 -6.52 7.76 -0.30
N ASP A 119 -7.58 8.51 -0.61
CA ASP A 119 -7.46 9.75 -1.39
C ASP A 119 -6.87 10.91 -0.57
N THR A 120 -7.02 10.88 0.75
CA THR A 120 -6.45 11.83 1.71
C THR A 120 -5.67 11.14 2.83
N GLU A 121 -4.94 11.91 3.63
CA GLU A 121 -4.27 11.41 4.84
C GLU A 121 -5.28 10.86 5.86
N MET A 122 -4.96 9.70 6.45
CA MET A 122 -5.75 8.92 7.39
C MET A 122 -4.93 8.54 8.64
N SER A 123 -4.02 9.42 9.07
CA SER A 123 -3.17 9.23 10.25
C SER A 123 -3.98 8.94 11.51
N GLY A 124 -3.61 7.88 12.25
CA GLY A 124 -4.25 7.52 13.53
C GLY A 124 -5.62 6.85 13.43
N VAL A 125 -6.06 6.45 12.23
CA VAL A 125 -7.38 5.82 11.99
C VAL A 125 -7.50 4.40 12.58
N GLY A 126 -6.38 3.78 12.96
CA GLY A 126 -6.32 2.38 13.41
C GLY A 126 -6.84 1.40 12.37
N HIS A 127 -7.40 0.27 12.82
CA HIS A 127 -8.03 -0.73 11.95
C HIS A 127 -9.54 -0.50 11.83
N SER A 128 -9.91 0.69 11.34
CA SER A 128 -11.31 1.02 11.06
C SER A 128 -11.73 0.51 9.67
N ILE A 129 -12.97 0.02 9.54
CA ILE A 129 -13.55 -0.43 8.26
C ILE A 129 -14.86 0.29 7.99
N THR A 130 -15.13 0.59 6.72
CA THR A 130 -16.37 1.21 6.27
C THR A 130 -17.39 0.13 5.95
N TRP A 131 -18.46 0.02 6.75
CA TRP A 131 -19.46 -1.04 6.58
C TRP A 131 -20.76 -0.58 5.90
N GLN A 132 -21.27 0.59 6.27
CA GLN A 132 -22.63 1.00 5.90
C GLN A 132 -22.69 1.85 4.63
N ASN A 133 -21.61 2.57 4.30
CA ASN A 133 -21.60 3.52 3.20
C ASN A 133 -20.81 2.97 2.01
N PRO A 134 -21.29 3.14 0.77
CA PRO A 134 -20.52 2.77 -0.41
C PRO A 134 -19.29 3.67 -0.58
N LEU A 135 -18.20 3.10 -1.12
CA LEU A 135 -16.98 3.82 -1.44
C LEU A 135 -16.95 4.20 -2.92
N GLN A 136 -16.75 5.48 -3.22
CA GLN A 136 -16.59 5.97 -4.60
C GLN A 136 -15.11 5.97 -4.99
N VAL A 137 -14.69 4.99 -5.78
CA VAL A 137 -13.29 4.79 -6.16
C VAL A 137 -12.95 5.59 -7.42
N LYS A 138 -11.75 6.21 -7.44
CA LYS A 138 -11.24 6.97 -8.58
C LYS A 138 -9.93 6.36 -9.10
N GLN A 139 -9.86 6.06 -10.40
CA GLN A 139 -8.59 5.69 -11.02
C GLN A 139 -7.68 6.93 -11.15
N VAL A 140 -6.39 6.77 -10.83
CA VAL A 140 -5.38 7.82 -10.93
C VAL A 140 -4.15 7.34 -11.68
N GLU A 141 -3.36 8.28 -12.19
CA GLU A 141 -2.15 7.98 -12.94
C GLU A 141 -0.93 7.93 -12.01
N ILE A 142 -0.34 6.74 -11.84
CA ILE A 142 0.98 6.58 -11.23
C ILE A 142 1.88 5.84 -12.24
N PRO A 143 3.00 6.43 -12.69
CA PRO A 143 3.84 5.84 -13.71
C PRO A 143 4.27 4.40 -13.39
N GLY A 144 3.88 3.46 -14.25
CA GLY A 144 4.27 2.04 -14.12
C GLY A 144 3.41 1.22 -13.15
N ALA A 145 2.29 1.76 -12.66
CA ALA A 145 1.34 1.04 -11.80
C ALA A 145 -0.12 1.29 -12.21
N THR A 146 -0.99 0.31 -11.95
CA THR A 146 -2.46 0.54 -11.99
C THR A 146 -2.89 1.06 -10.62
N ALA A 147 -3.43 2.27 -10.55
CA ALA A 147 -3.66 2.96 -9.28
C ALA A 147 -5.09 3.47 -9.10
N PHE A 148 -5.61 3.33 -7.87
CA PHE A 148 -6.93 3.80 -7.46
C PHE A 148 -6.86 4.54 -6.11
N ALA A 149 -7.45 5.72 -6.07
CA ALA A 149 -7.70 6.51 -4.87
C ALA A 149 -9.09 6.16 -4.32
N VAL A 150 -9.18 5.96 -3.01
CA VAL A 150 -10.41 5.54 -2.32
C VAL A 150 -10.69 6.48 -1.15
N PRO A 151 -11.91 7.05 -1.02
CA PRO A 151 -12.31 7.84 0.15
C PRO A 151 -12.67 6.91 1.32
N GLY A 152 -11.70 6.14 1.79
CA GLY A 152 -11.85 5.11 2.82
C GLY A 152 -10.56 4.88 3.59
N THR A 153 -10.58 3.96 4.54
CA THR A 153 -9.43 3.69 5.40
C THR A 153 -8.38 2.83 4.66
N PRO A 154 -7.14 2.72 5.18
CA PRO A 154 -6.14 1.79 4.64
C PRO A 154 -6.61 0.33 4.62
N ALA A 155 -7.41 -0.07 5.61
CA ALA A 155 -8.02 -1.40 5.64
C ALA A 155 -9.06 -1.57 4.52
N ASP A 156 -9.93 -0.58 4.30
CA ASP A 156 -10.87 -0.60 3.17
C ASP A 156 -10.13 -0.73 1.84
N CYS A 157 -9.05 0.04 1.66
CA CYS A 157 -8.21 0.01 0.47
C CYS A 157 -7.57 -1.36 0.24
N ALA A 158 -7.02 -1.96 1.30
CA ALA A 158 -6.40 -3.28 1.23
C ALA A 158 -7.44 -4.35 0.86
N SER A 159 -8.56 -4.38 1.56
CA SER A 159 -9.65 -5.34 1.33
C SER A 159 -10.21 -5.21 -0.10
N LEU A 160 -10.48 -3.99 -0.55
CA LEU A 160 -10.99 -3.70 -1.88
C LEU A 160 -10.01 -4.10 -2.97
N GLY A 161 -8.71 -3.81 -2.80
CA GLY A 161 -7.70 -4.21 -3.76
C GLY A 161 -7.51 -5.74 -3.85
N ILE A 162 -7.64 -6.46 -2.74
CA ILE A 162 -7.54 -7.93 -2.68
C ILE A 162 -8.76 -8.62 -3.32
N SER A 163 -9.93 -7.98 -3.29
CA SER A 163 -11.21 -8.54 -3.72
C SER A 163 -11.31 -8.95 -5.20
N LYS A 164 -10.30 -8.65 -6.04
CA LYS A 164 -10.28 -8.82 -7.51
C LYS A 164 -11.30 -7.96 -8.27
N THR A 165 -11.92 -6.99 -7.62
CA THR A 165 -12.86 -6.06 -8.28
C THR A 165 -12.12 -4.96 -9.04
N LEU A 166 -11.01 -4.46 -8.49
CA LEU A 166 -10.17 -3.43 -9.11
C LEU A 166 -9.00 -3.99 -9.94
N PHE A 167 -8.50 -5.19 -9.59
CA PHE A 167 -7.30 -5.79 -10.18
C PHE A 167 -7.59 -7.19 -10.73
N PRO A 168 -6.84 -7.67 -11.75
CA PRO A 168 -7.18 -8.90 -12.47
C PRO A 168 -6.99 -10.19 -11.65
N ARG A 169 -6.28 -10.14 -10.52
CA ARG A 169 -6.05 -11.29 -9.62
C ARG A 169 -5.71 -10.82 -8.20
N VAL A 170 -5.69 -11.75 -7.24
CA VAL A 170 -5.17 -11.47 -5.89
C VAL A 170 -3.68 -11.14 -5.99
N PRO A 171 -3.19 -10.10 -5.29
CA PRO A 171 -1.77 -9.83 -5.20
C PRO A 171 -1.02 -10.96 -4.49
N ASP A 172 0.23 -11.17 -4.87
CA ASP A 172 1.10 -12.15 -4.21
C ASP A 172 1.63 -11.61 -2.87
N LEU A 173 1.76 -10.29 -2.75
CA LEU A 173 2.21 -9.58 -1.56
C LEU A 173 1.49 -8.22 -1.47
N VAL A 174 1.05 -7.84 -0.27
CA VAL A 174 0.60 -6.48 0.05
C VAL A 174 1.66 -5.74 0.85
N ILE A 175 1.95 -4.50 0.45
CA ILE A 175 2.85 -3.61 1.16
C ILE A 175 2.06 -2.37 1.57
N SER A 176 2.03 -2.08 2.87
CA SER A 176 1.42 -0.86 3.41
C SER A 176 2.51 0.10 3.85
N GLY A 177 2.60 1.29 3.27
CA GLY A 177 3.62 2.29 3.57
C GLY A 177 4.19 3.00 2.32
N ILE A 178 5.29 3.74 2.41
CA ILE A 178 6.15 3.96 3.59
C ILE A 178 5.59 5.09 4.45
N ASN A 179 5.21 4.80 5.70
CA ASN A 179 4.63 5.78 6.61
C ASN A 179 5.61 6.89 7.01
N LYS A 180 5.12 8.13 7.17
CA LYS A 180 5.84 9.21 7.86
C LYS A 180 5.76 9.02 9.39
N GLY A 181 6.81 8.43 9.96
CA GLY A 181 6.96 8.23 11.41
C GLY A 181 6.93 6.76 11.79
N SER A 182 7.54 6.44 12.93
CA SER A 182 7.66 5.08 13.44
C SER A 182 6.33 4.51 13.96
N ASN A 183 6.11 3.22 13.71
CA ASN A 183 5.00 2.43 14.26
C ASN A 183 5.53 1.30 15.16
N CYS A 184 6.38 1.63 16.13
CA CYS A 184 6.86 0.67 17.13
C CYS A 184 6.00 0.65 18.40
N GLY A 185 5.98 -0.49 19.09
CA GLY A 185 5.31 -0.65 20.36
C GLY A 185 3.79 -0.55 20.28
N TYR A 186 3.14 0.20 21.17
CA TYR A 186 1.68 0.34 21.16
C TYR A 186 1.15 1.27 20.06
N HIS A 187 2.01 2.01 19.35
CA HIS A 187 1.58 2.78 18.18
C HIS A 187 0.98 1.92 17.07
N ILE A 188 1.38 0.65 17.00
CA ILE A 188 0.85 -0.38 16.09
C ILE A 188 -0.69 -0.51 16.17
N LEU A 189 -1.30 -0.22 17.33
CA LEU A 189 -2.75 -0.30 17.52
C LEU A 189 -3.50 0.84 16.83
N TYR A 190 -2.90 2.02 16.75
CA TYR A 190 -3.50 3.22 16.16
C TYR A 190 -3.09 3.45 14.70
N SER A 191 -2.12 2.67 14.21
CA SER A 191 -1.54 2.83 12.88
C SER A 191 -2.46 2.36 11.76
N GLY A 192 -2.77 3.26 10.83
CA GLY A 192 -3.44 2.93 9.58
C GLY A 192 -2.54 2.13 8.65
N THR A 193 -1.24 2.46 8.58
CA THR A 193 -0.24 1.69 7.84
C THR A 193 -0.21 0.22 8.30
N VAL A 194 -0.15 -0.06 9.60
CA VAL A 194 -0.21 -1.45 10.11
C VAL A 194 -1.57 -2.08 9.79
N ALA A 195 -2.68 -1.34 9.93
CA ALA A 195 -4.00 -1.85 9.62
C ALA A 195 -4.15 -2.33 8.17
N GLY A 196 -3.59 -1.60 7.19
CA GLY A 196 -3.61 -2.04 5.79
C GLY A 196 -2.90 -3.39 5.58
N ALA A 197 -1.74 -3.61 6.22
CA ALA A 197 -1.05 -4.89 6.16
C ALA A 197 -1.79 -6.00 6.94
N ARG A 198 -2.36 -5.66 8.10
CA ARG A 198 -3.14 -6.59 8.92
C ARG A 198 -4.42 -7.06 8.22
N GLU A 199 -5.10 -6.18 7.49
CA GLU A 199 -6.28 -6.55 6.69
C GLU A 199 -5.92 -7.55 5.58
N ALA A 200 -4.79 -7.33 4.90
CA ALA A 200 -4.29 -8.29 3.92
C ALA A 200 -3.95 -9.65 4.56
N PHE A 201 -3.33 -9.63 5.74
CA PHE A 201 -3.08 -10.84 6.52
C PHE A 201 -4.37 -11.58 6.90
N LEU A 202 -5.39 -10.87 7.39
CA LEU A 202 -6.69 -11.43 7.77
C LEU A 202 -7.42 -12.11 6.60
N THR A 203 -7.18 -11.63 5.37
CA THR A 203 -7.73 -12.20 4.13
C THR A 203 -6.85 -13.30 3.53
N GLY A 204 -5.78 -13.71 4.22
CA GLY A 204 -4.89 -14.81 3.83
C GLY A 204 -3.81 -14.42 2.81
N VAL A 205 -3.57 -13.13 2.61
CA VAL A 205 -2.54 -12.62 1.70
C VAL A 205 -1.28 -12.25 2.49
N PRO A 206 -0.07 -12.68 2.07
CA PRO A 206 1.18 -12.22 2.66
C PRO A 206 1.25 -10.69 2.66
N ALA A 207 1.70 -10.13 3.78
CA ALA A 207 1.71 -8.67 3.96
C ALA A 207 2.91 -8.18 4.76
N ILE A 208 3.29 -6.93 4.48
CA ILE A 208 4.25 -6.17 5.28
C ILE A 208 3.77 -4.73 5.46
N SER A 209 4.00 -4.15 6.64
CA SER A 209 3.92 -2.70 6.87
C SER A 209 5.31 -2.11 6.93
N ILE A 210 5.50 -0.91 6.37
CA ILE A 210 6.79 -0.22 6.32
C ILE A 210 6.62 1.20 6.85
N SER A 211 7.41 1.54 7.85
CA SER A 211 7.43 2.84 8.50
C SER A 211 8.84 3.42 8.49
N TYR A 212 8.98 4.72 8.31
CA TYR A 212 10.25 5.42 8.41
C TYR A 212 10.24 6.33 9.65
N ASP A 213 11.22 6.19 10.55
CA ASP A 213 11.45 7.10 11.69
C ASP A 213 11.93 8.48 11.21
N TRP A 214 11.03 9.14 10.46
CA TRP A 214 11.22 10.43 9.84
C TRP A 214 11.21 11.51 10.92
N VAL A 215 12.25 12.34 10.96
CA VAL A 215 12.37 13.41 11.95
C VAL A 215 12.50 14.76 11.27
N GLY A 216 11.63 15.70 11.63
CA GLY A 216 11.67 17.07 11.13
C GLY A 216 13.05 17.72 11.32
N GLY A 217 13.51 18.44 10.30
CA GLY A 217 14.84 19.08 10.31
C GLY A 217 16.03 18.14 10.13
N LYS A 218 15.86 16.82 10.25
CA LYS A 218 16.90 15.81 10.00
C LYS A 218 16.64 15.03 8.70
N SER A 219 15.39 14.62 8.49
CA SER A 219 14.92 13.85 7.35
C SER A 219 14.41 14.73 6.22
N THR A 220 14.47 14.21 5.01
CA THR A 220 14.01 14.86 3.78
C THR A 220 13.12 13.93 2.97
N VAL A 221 12.33 14.50 2.05
CA VAL A 221 11.51 13.70 1.12
C VAL A 221 12.35 12.76 0.25
N LYS A 222 13.64 13.07 0.03
CA LYS A 222 14.55 12.21 -0.74
C LYS A 222 14.86 10.91 -0.02
N ASP A 223 14.77 10.89 1.30
CA ASP A 223 15.12 9.73 2.12
C ASP A 223 14.11 8.60 1.95
N TYR A 224 12.87 8.88 1.53
CA TYR A 224 11.91 7.84 1.16
C TYR A 224 12.39 6.93 0.03
N LYS A 225 13.20 7.45 -0.90
CA LYS A 225 13.81 6.62 -1.95
C LYS A 225 14.86 5.68 -1.38
N LEU A 226 15.65 6.16 -0.41
CA LEU A 226 16.61 5.32 0.32
C LEU A 226 15.87 4.26 1.15
N ALA A 227 14.79 4.64 1.82
CA ALA A 227 13.96 3.74 2.61
C ALA A 227 13.35 2.62 1.76
N ALA A 228 12.76 2.98 0.62
CA ALA A 228 12.26 1.99 -0.34
C ALA A 228 13.38 1.05 -0.82
N GLY A 229 14.56 1.60 -1.10
CA GLY A 229 15.74 0.83 -1.51
C GLY A 229 16.18 -0.18 -0.46
N ALA A 230 16.22 0.23 0.81
CA ALA A 230 16.60 -0.62 1.94
C ALA A 230 15.58 -1.76 2.19
N CYS A 231 14.33 -1.61 1.77
CA CYS A 231 13.32 -2.68 1.86
C CYS A 231 13.36 -3.68 0.69
N LEU A 232 14.03 -3.36 -0.43
CA LEU A 232 14.03 -4.20 -1.62
C LEU A 232 14.61 -5.61 -1.39
N PRO A 233 15.69 -5.83 -0.61
CA PRO A 233 16.20 -7.16 -0.32
C PRO A 233 15.19 -8.05 0.41
N ILE A 234 14.52 -7.54 1.45
CA ILE A 234 13.53 -8.30 2.21
C ILE A 234 12.25 -8.56 1.40
N ILE A 235 11.78 -7.60 0.60
CA ILE A 235 10.65 -7.80 -0.33
C ILE A 235 10.96 -8.93 -1.31
N ASN A 236 12.17 -8.97 -1.88
CA ASN A 236 12.57 -10.02 -2.81
C ASN A 236 12.68 -11.40 -2.13
N ALA A 237 13.20 -11.46 -0.91
CA ALA A 237 13.28 -12.70 -0.15
C ALA A 237 11.88 -13.27 0.13
N ILE A 238 10.96 -12.42 0.60
CA ILE A 238 9.56 -12.78 0.85
C ILE A 238 8.90 -13.35 -0.42
N LEU A 239 9.03 -12.65 -1.56
CA LEU A 239 8.44 -13.11 -2.82
C LEU A 239 9.04 -14.43 -3.32
N ALA A 240 10.35 -14.65 -3.11
CA ALA A 240 11.00 -15.90 -3.43
C ALA A 240 10.43 -17.06 -2.58
N ASP A 241 10.24 -16.84 -1.28
CA ASP A 241 9.66 -17.84 -0.37
C ASP A 241 8.17 -18.08 -0.63
N ILE A 242 7.40 -17.05 -0.99
CA ILE A 242 6.00 -17.21 -1.43
C ILE A 242 5.94 -18.10 -2.66
N LYS A 243 6.80 -17.84 -3.67
CA LYS A 243 6.88 -18.65 -4.89
C LYS A 243 7.25 -20.10 -4.59
N ASN A 244 8.13 -20.32 -3.63
CA ASN A 244 8.57 -21.65 -3.20
C ASN A 244 7.62 -22.31 -2.18
N LYS A 245 6.54 -21.62 -1.78
CA LYS A 245 5.57 -22.07 -0.76
C LYS A 245 6.20 -22.35 0.61
N THR A 246 7.26 -21.62 0.94
CA THR A 246 8.00 -21.71 2.21
C THR A 246 7.72 -20.54 3.15
N TYR A 247 7.08 -19.47 2.66
CA TYR A 247 6.76 -18.29 3.47
C TYR A 247 5.68 -18.60 4.53
N PRO A 248 5.91 -18.30 5.82
CA PRO A 248 4.94 -18.58 6.87
C PRO A 248 3.72 -17.63 6.78
N LEU A 249 2.52 -18.20 6.78
CA LEU A 249 1.24 -17.46 6.70
C LEU A 249 0.60 -17.20 8.08
N LYS A 250 1.37 -17.31 9.16
CA LYS A 250 0.87 -17.15 10.54
C LYS A 250 1.09 -15.74 11.11
N CYS A 251 1.81 -14.89 10.38
CA CYS A 251 2.10 -13.51 10.75
C CYS A 251 2.26 -12.64 9.51
N PHE A 252 2.27 -11.34 9.73
CA PHE A 252 2.78 -10.33 8.78
C PHE A 252 3.96 -9.60 9.41
N LEU A 253 4.78 -8.91 8.62
CA LEU A 253 5.96 -8.21 9.16
C LEU A 253 5.69 -6.71 9.27
N ASN A 254 5.93 -6.14 10.45
CA ASN A 254 6.07 -4.70 10.62
C ASN A 254 7.55 -4.32 10.55
N ILE A 255 7.88 -3.43 9.62
CA ILE A 255 9.25 -3.00 9.34
C ILE A 255 9.37 -1.51 9.65
N ASP A 256 10.27 -1.16 10.55
CA ASP A 256 10.57 0.22 10.90
C ASP A 256 12.03 0.55 10.55
N LEU A 257 12.22 1.58 9.71
CA LEU A 257 13.54 2.07 9.32
C LEU A 257 14.02 3.18 10.25
N PRO A 258 15.32 3.23 10.59
CA PRO A 258 15.90 4.30 11.40
C PRO A 258 15.98 5.61 10.62
N THR A 259 16.09 6.74 11.33
CA THR A 259 16.21 8.08 10.73
C THR A 259 17.35 8.17 9.70
N ASP A 260 18.53 7.62 10.03
CA ASP A 260 19.65 7.48 9.09
C ASP A 260 19.57 6.16 8.34
N VAL A 261 18.75 6.15 7.29
CA VAL A 261 18.55 4.97 6.44
C VAL A 261 19.84 4.61 5.69
N LEU A 262 20.64 5.60 5.29
CA LEU A 262 21.82 5.37 4.46
C LEU A 262 22.87 4.54 5.20
N ASN A 263 23.07 4.81 6.49
CA ASN A 263 24.07 4.15 7.33
C ASN A 263 23.46 3.13 8.29
N HIS A 264 22.34 2.51 7.93
CA HIS A 264 21.69 1.51 8.77
C HIS A 264 22.64 0.34 9.10
N LYS A 265 22.54 -0.24 10.30
CA LYS A 265 23.37 -1.37 10.75
C LYS A 265 22.94 -2.74 10.20
N GLY A 266 21.89 -2.76 9.39
CA GLY A 266 21.28 -3.97 8.83
C GLY A 266 19.90 -4.25 9.41
N TYR A 267 19.41 -5.47 9.20
CA TYR A 267 18.11 -5.92 9.69
C TYR A 267 18.25 -6.59 11.06
N LYS A 268 17.34 -6.29 11.99
CA LYS A 268 17.27 -6.94 13.30
C LYS A 268 15.85 -7.49 13.51
N LEU A 269 15.75 -8.79 13.77
CA LEU A 269 14.50 -9.41 14.19
C LEU A 269 14.15 -8.90 15.60
N THR A 270 12.93 -8.42 15.78
CA THR A 270 12.49 -7.83 17.06
C THR A 270 11.15 -8.39 17.50
N LYS A 271 10.79 -8.07 18.74
CA LYS A 271 9.43 -8.24 19.26
C LYS A 271 8.77 -6.87 19.43
N GLN A 272 7.45 -6.83 19.38
CA GLN A 272 6.68 -5.62 19.66
C GLN A 272 6.93 -5.19 21.11
N GLY A 273 7.40 -3.96 21.29
CA GLY A 273 7.56 -3.36 22.61
C GLY A 273 6.27 -2.80 23.20
N LYS A 274 6.41 -2.12 24.33
CA LYS A 274 5.32 -1.37 25.00
C LYS A 274 5.47 0.15 24.84
N SER A 275 6.36 0.61 23.94
CA SER A 275 6.60 2.04 23.76
C SER A 275 5.36 2.77 23.26
N ILE A 276 5.05 3.91 23.88
CA ILE A 276 3.88 4.72 23.55
C ILE A 276 4.12 6.19 23.85
N ILE A 277 3.68 7.07 22.94
CA ILE A 277 3.55 8.49 23.22
C ILE A 277 2.29 8.69 24.07
N LYS A 278 2.48 9.23 25.27
CA LYS A 278 1.38 9.57 26.18
C LYS A 278 0.66 10.80 25.65
N MET A 279 -0.59 10.62 25.26
CA MET A 279 -1.44 11.70 24.75
C MET A 279 -2.39 12.20 25.85
N GLY A 280 -2.49 13.52 25.96
CA GLY A 280 -3.46 14.24 26.78
C GLY A 280 -4.54 14.91 25.93
N TRP A 281 -5.35 15.72 26.60
CA TRP A 281 -6.34 16.61 25.98
C TRP A 281 -6.14 18.03 26.49
N LYS A 282 -6.18 18.99 25.57
CA LYS A 282 -6.15 20.42 25.84
C LYS A 282 -7.41 21.07 25.27
N LYS A 283 -8.11 21.87 26.08
CA LYS A 283 -9.23 22.69 25.59
C LYS A 283 -8.70 23.80 24.70
N ILE A 284 -9.32 24.00 23.55
CA ILE A 284 -8.99 25.09 22.62
C ILE A 284 -10.20 26.00 22.42
N THR A 285 -9.95 27.24 22.01
CA THR A 285 -10.98 28.29 21.87
C THR A 285 -11.38 28.56 20.42
N SER A 286 -10.66 28.03 19.43
CA SER A 286 -11.02 28.16 18.01
C SER A 286 -10.41 27.07 17.14
N GLU A 287 -11.06 26.77 16.02
CA GLU A 287 -10.56 25.82 15.01
C GLU A 287 -9.29 26.32 14.29
N ALA A 288 -9.03 27.63 14.28
CA ALA A 288 -7.80 28.18 13.71
C ALA A 288 -6.51 27.72 14.44
N GLN A 289 -6.62 27.34 15.72
CA GLN A 289 -5.53 26.73 16.48
C GLN A 289 -5.23 25.28 16.02
N VAL A 290 -6.15 24.64 15.30
CA VAL A 290 -6.05 23.26 14.83
C VAL A 290 -5.04 23.11 13.70
N GLY A 291 -5.08 24.00 12.70
CA GLY A 291 -4.20 23.92 11.54
C GLY A 291 -2.70 24.08 11.85
N LYS A 292 -2.34 24.86 12.88
CA LYS A 292 -0.94 25.08 13.29
C LYS A 292 -0.33 23.92 14.08
N ILE A 293 -1.15 23.13 14.78
CA ILE A 293 -0.69 22.04 15.67
C ILE A 293 -0.79 20.66 14.99
N LEU A 294 -1.73 20.48 14.05
CA LEU A 294 -1.85 19.23 13.28
C LEU A 294 -0.56 18.91 12.49
N SER A 295 0.15 19.95 12.01
CA SER A 295 1.48 19.81 11.40
C SER A 295 2.54 19.25 12.35
N THR A 296 2.35 19.39 13.66
CA THR A 296 3.26 18.89 14.73
C THR A 296 2.83 17.53 15.28
N MET A 297 1.63 17.05 14.95
CA MET A 297 1.09 15.74 15.38
C MET A 297 1.46 14.59 14.44
N THR A 298 2.01 14.85 13.25
CA THR A 298 2.84 13.84 12.60
C THR A 298 3.94 13.50 13.59
N MET A 299 4.14 12.23 13.91
CA MET A 299 4.92 11.67 15.04
C MET A 299 6.35 12.26 15.21
N GLU A 300 6.46 13.53 15.53
CA GLU A 300 7.67 14.33 15.60
C GLU A 300 8.10 14.37 17.07
N THR A 301 9.16 13.64 17.40
CA THR A 301 9.58 13.46 18.81
C THR A 301 10.50 14.56 19.35
N ASP A 302 10.83 15.61 18.58
CA ASP A 302 11.98 16.49 18.91
C ASP A 302 11.73 18.02 18.87
N HIS A 303 10.49 18.52 19.02
CA HIS A 303 10.27 19.97 19.15
C HIS A 303 9.38 20.35 20.34
N LEU A 304 9.96 20.29 21.55
CA LEU A 304 9.56 21.13 22.68
C LEU A 304 10.26 22.50 22.54
N ALA A 305 9.71 23.39 21.72
CA ALA A 305 10.13 24.79 21.70
C ALA A 305 8.89 25.68 21.84
N ASN A 306 8.88 26.44 22.93
CA ASN A 306 7.87 27.43 23.31
C ASN A 306 7.55 28.36 22.14
N ILE A 307 6.26 28.54 21.86
CA ILE A 307 5.77 29.64 21.05
C ILE A 307 4.72 30.38 21.88
N ASP A 308 5.14 31.51 22.44
CA ASP A 308 4.24 32.56 22.91
C ASP A 308 3.44 33.11 21.73
N MET A 309 2.12 33.25 21.87
CA MET A 309 1.33 34.09 20.97
C MET A 309 0.24 34.85 21.72
N ASN A 310 0.43 36.17 21.78
CA ASN A 310 -0.65 37.16 21.81
C ASN A 310 -1.32 37.18 20.43
N ALA A 311 -2.64 36.98 20.38
CA ALA A 311 -3.49 37.61 19.38
C ALA A 311 -4.95 37.59 19.84
N THR A 312 -5.54 38.78 19.76
CA THR A 312 -6.90 39.17 20.13
C THR A 312 -7.92 38.77 19.04
N GLU A 313 -9.18 38.71 19.46
CA GLU A 313 -10.43 38.87 18.69
C GLU A 313 -11.30 37.64 18.37
N VAL A 314 -12.28 37.47 19.28
CA VAL A 314 -13.74 37.47 19.09
C VAL A 314 -14.33 36.77 17.85
N SER A 315 -15.01 35.65 18.11
CA SER A 315 -16.25 35.28 17.41
C SER A 315 -17.17 34.54 18.40
N GLN A 316 -18.44 34.95 18.45
CA GLN A 316 -19.44 34.52 19.43
C GLN A 316 -19.66 32.99 19.41
N GLU A 317 -19.36 32.36 20.55
CA GLU A 317 -19.58 30.93 20.81
C GLU A 317 -21.08 30.60 20.87
N SER A 318 -21.49 29.53 20.17
CA SER A 318 -22.62 28.72 20.62
C SER A 318 -22.28 28.18 22.01
N GLN A 319 -22.99 28.64 23.05
CA GLN A 319 -22.70 28.39 24.47
C GLN A 319 -22.68 26.92 24.93
N ASN A 320 -22.72 25.92 24.02
CA ASN A 320 -22.80 24.51 24.37
C ASN A 320 -21.79 23.59 23.64
N SER A 321 -20.81 24.13 22.92
CA SER A 321 -19.79 23.34 22.22
C SER A 321 -18.41 23.51 22.86
N LEU A 322 -17.82 22.42 23.33
CA LEU A 322 -16.44 22.41 23.87
C LEU A 322 -15.50 21.77 22.85
N LEU A 323 -14.42 22.46 22.50
CA LEU A 323 -13.39 21.96 21.59
C LEU A 323 -12.16 21.49 22.36
N TYR A 324 -11.67 20.31 22.02
CA TYR A 324 -10.47 19.72 22.60
C TYR A 324 -9.55 19.19 21.52
N MET A 325 -8.26 19.19 21.81
CA MET A 325 -7.21 18.68 20.95
C MET A 325 -6.30 17.75 21.72
N ARG A 326 -5.66 16.80 21.02
CA ARG A 326 -4.59 15.99 21.59
C ARG A 326 -3.35 16.83 21.86
N GLU A 327 -2.69 16.56 22.97
CA GLU A 327 -1.38 17.12 23.31
C GLU A 327 -0.42 16.00 23.69
N ILE A 328 0.84 16.08 23.29
CA ILE A 328 1.86 15.13 23.73
C ILE A 328 2.25 15.47 25.18
N ARG A 329 2.10 14.51 26.09
CA ARG A 329 2.48 14.65 27.51
C ARG A 329 3.81 13.98 27.84
N GLY A 330 4.29 13.09 26.99
CA GLY A 330 5.57 12.43 27.16
C GLY A 330 5.70 11.16 26.33
N LEU A 331 6.83 10.48 26.49
CA LEU A 331 7.12 9.22 25.85
C LEU A 331 7.38 8.17 26.93
N GLU A 332 6.66 7.06 26.88
CA GLU A 332 6.99 5.87 27.65
C GLU A 332 7.74 4.90 26.73
N VAL A 333 8.96 4.55 27.10
CA VAL A 333 9.79 3.62 26.35
C VAL A 333 9.76 2.28 27.10
N GLY A 334 9.43 1.22 26.37
CA GLY A 334 9.39 -0.14 26.91
C GLY A 334 10.79 -0.72 27.17
N GLU A 335 10.83 -2.03 27.35
CA GLU A 335 12.04 -2.80 27.63
C GLU A 335 13.09 -2.72 26.51
N LYS A 336 14.35 -3.02 26.88
CA LYS A 336 15.45 -3.20 25.93
C LYS A 336 15.16 -4.38 24.98
N ASP A 337 15.79 -4.38 23.81
CA ASP A 337 15.65 -5.41 22.76
C ASP A 337 14.26 -5.50 22.09
N THR A 338 13.51 -4.40 22.11
CA THR A 338 12.26 -4.23 21.37
C THR A 338 12.47 -3.56 20.00
N ASP A 339 11.41 -3.55 19.20
CA ASP A 339 11.32 -2.83 17.92
C ASP A 339 11.81 -1.38 18.03
N TYR A 340 11.24 -0.59 18.94
CA TYR A 340 11.58 0.82 19.12
C TYR A 340 13.06 1.04 19.41
N TYR A 341 13.63 0.26 20.35
CA TYR A 341 15.02 0.40 20.74
C TYR A 341 15.97 0.07 19.58
N SER A 342 15.65 -0.98 18.81
CA SER A 342 16.45 -1.39 17.65
C SER A 342 16.51 -0.32 16.56
N VAL A 343 15.38 0.37 16.31
CA VAL A 343 15.32 1.52 15.40
C VAL A 343 16.22 2.66 15.90
N ARG A 344 16.16 2.99 17.19
CA ARG A 344 17.03 4.03 17.79
C ARG A 344 18.52 3.65 17.78
N GLU A 345 18.84 2.36 17.82
CA GLU A 345 20.22 1.86 17.65
C GLU A 345 20.71 1.92 16.20
N GLY A 346 19.86 2.27 15.23
CA GLY A 346 20.20 2.36 13.80
C GLY A 346 20.01 1.05 13.02
N TYR A 347 19.28 0.07 13.56
CA TYR A 347 18.88 -1.12 12.81
C TYR A 347 17.53 -0.90 12.13
N ILE A 348 17.31 -1.57 10.99
CA ILE A 348 15.96 -1.77 10.46
C ILE A 348 15.30 -2.86 11.30
N SER A 349 14.29 -2.48 12.07
CA SER A 349 13.52 -3.44 12.87
C SER A 349 12.60 -4.25 11.95
N VAL A 350 12.57 -5.57 12.18
CA VAL A 350 11.64 -6.50 11.53
C VAL A 350 10.89 -7.23 12.63
N CYS A 351 9.63 -6.84 12.84
CA CYS A 351 8.79 -7.37 13.91
C CYS A 351 7.66 -8.22 13.32
N PRO A 352 7.65 -9.55 13.52
CA PRO A 352 6.51 -10.38 13.16
C PRO A 352 5.30 -10.07 14.06
N LEU A 353 4.15 -9.77 13.45
CA LEU A 353 2.89 -9.48 14.13
C LEU A 353 1.80 -10.47 13.70
N SER A 354 0.84 -10.70 14.60
CA SER A 354 -0.36 -11.49 14.33
C SER A 354 -1.61 -10.62 14.51
N ALA A 355 -2.78 -11.14 14.14
CA ALA A 355 -4.05 -10.44 14.36
C ALA A 355 -4.55 -10.55 15.82
N LEU A 356 -4.12 -11.57 16.56
CA LEU A 356 -4.58 -11.80 17.92
C LEU A 356 -3.67 -11.09 18.93
N SER A 357 -4.29 -10.43 19.91
CA SER A 357 -3.62 -9.83 21.06
C SER A 357 -3.92 -10.66 22.30
N HIS A 358 -3.21 -11.79 22.44
CA HIS A 358 -3.36 -12.66 23.61
C HIS A 358 -2.93 -11.93 24.89
N ALA A 359 -3.65 -12.19 25.98
CA ALA A 359 -3.20 -11.77 27.30
C ALA A 359 -1.89 -12.50 27.66
N GLU A 360 -1.10 -11.92 28.56
CA GLU A 360 0.08 -12.59 29.10
C GLU A 360 -0.34 -13.86 29.87
N THR A 361 0.46 -14.93 29.78
CA THR A 361 0.14 -16.26 30.34
C THR A 361 -0.19 -16.20 31.84
N ASP A 362 0.44 -15.29 32.58
CA ASP A 362 0.21 -15.10 34.01
C ASP A 362 -1.21 -14.57 34.29
N SER A 363 -1.74 -13.73 33.39
CA SER A 363 -3.13 -13.24 33.47
C SER A 363 -4.12 -14.37 33.22
N GLU A 364 -3.89 -15.23 32.23
CA GLU A 364 -4.77 -16.38 31.99
C GLU A 364 -4.79 -17.34 33.17
N THR A 365 -3.64 -17.56 33.80
CA THR A 365 -3.50 -18.41 34.99
C THR A 365 -4.26 -17.82 36.17
N TYR A 366 -4.08 -16.52 36.43
CA TYR A 366 -4.83 -15.80 37.46
C TYR A 366 -6.35 -15.94 37.27
N PHE A 367 -6.87 -15.71 36.05
CA PHE A 367 -8.31 -15.80 35.82
C PHE A 367 -8.85 -17.23 35.91
N LYS A 368 -8.04 -18.26 35.59
CA LYS A 368 -8.43 -19.67 35.78
C LYS A 368 -8.61 -20.01 37.27
N GLU A 369 -7.77 -19.46 38.14
CA GLU A 369 -7.83 -19.69 39.59
C GLU A 369 -8.90 -18.82 40.26
N TRP A 370 -9.03 -17.56 39.84
CA TRP A 370 -9.97 -16.61 40.43
C TRP A 370 -11.42 -16.90 40.06
N LEU A 371 -11.71 -17.22 38.79
CA LEU A 371 -13.09 -17.32 38.29
C LEU A 371 -13.99 -18.31 39.06
N PRO A 372 -13.52 -19.49 39.51
CA PRO A 372 -14.31 -20.40 40.37
C PRO A 372 -14.81 -19.73 41.67
N SER A 373 -13.96 -18.94 42.34
CA SER A 373 -14.28 -18.27 43.61
C SER A 373 -15.41 -17.24 43.49
N VAL A 374 -15.61 -16.66 42.31
CA VAL A 374 -16.70 -15.70 42.03
C VAL A 374 -18.07 -16.34 42.28
N THR A 375 -18.22 -17.63 41.97
CA THR A 375 -19.48 -18.35 42.17
C THR A 375 -19.76 -18.65 43.64
N GLU A 376 -18.72 -18.76 44.47
CA GLU A 376 -18.82 -19.00 45.91
C GLU A 376 -19.21 -17.73 46.69
N CYS A 377 -18.82 -16.55 46.18
CA CYS A 377 -19.18 -15.25 46.77
C CYS A 377 -20.69 -14.90 46.70
N PHE A 378 -21.50 -15.63 45.95
CA PHE A 378 -22.96 -15.45 45.92
C PHE A 378 -23.69 -16.15 47.10
N SER A 379 -22.98 -16.88 47.95
CA SER A 379 -23.51 -17.38 49.21
C SER A 379 -23.55 -16.25 50.25
N SER A 380 -24.77 -15.72 50.44
CA SER A 380 -25.14 -14.56 51.27
C SER A 380 -24.31 -14.34 52.54
N SER A 381 -23.39 -13.38 52.51
CA SER A 381 -23.02 -12.48 53.65
C SER A 381 -21.89 -11.48 53.32
N ALA A 382 -21.36 -11.47 52.09
CA ALA A 382 -20.25 -10.59 51.72
C ALA A 382 -20.67 -9.57 50.64
N LEU A 383 -21.41 -8.53 51.05
CA LEU A 383 -21.45 -7.22 50.40
C LEU A 383 -21.90 -6.15 51.41
#